data_AF-A0A2G2LR80-F1
#
_entry.id   AF-A0A2G2LR80-F1
#
_cell.length_a   1.000
_cell.length_b   1.000
_cell.length_c   1.000
_cell.angle_alpha   90.00
_cell.angle_beta   90.00
_cell.angle_gamma   90.00
#
_symmetry.space_group_name_H-M   'P 1'
#
loop_
_entity.id
_entity.type
_entity.pdbx_description
1 polymer ?
#
loop_
_entity_poly.entity_id
_entity_poly.type
_entity_poly.pdbx_seq_one_letter_code
_entity_poly.pdbx_strand_id
1 'polypeptide(L)'
;MTDIDEEIRKALAGSELEKLDALAEEPGMYAMIFDIFKGKMRFWNLYAMVLSFVAFGFALWTGWNFFHTDDAHMMALWGTGMGVSIFFVAMLKMWFWMEMNKNTVIREIKRVELQMAVLSNALREKEGQ
;
A
#
# COMPACT_ATOMS: atom_id res chain seq x y z
N MET A 1 18.00 -18.76 16.67
CA MET A 1 16.82 -18.41 17.48
C MET A 1 17.35 -18.16 18.88
N THR A 2 17.46 -16.89 19.23
CA THR A 2 18.15 -16.39 20.44
C THR A 2 17.21 -16.40 21.64
N ASP A 3 17.72 -16.75 22.82
CA ASP A 3 17.02 -16.83 24.12
C ASP A 3 16.02 -15.69 24.40
N ILE A 4 16.29 -14.50 23.87
CA ILE A 4 15.44 -13.32 24.01
C ILE A 4 14.05 -13.52 23.36
N ASP A 5 13.96 -14.23 22.24
CA ASP A 5 12.66 -14.56 21.62
C ASP A 5 11.82 -15.45 22.55
N GLU A 6 12.46 -16.34 23.31
CA GLU A 6 11.79 -17.29 24.18
C GLU A 6 11.32 -16.63 25.49
N GLU A 7 12.07 -15.67 26.01
CA GLU A 7 11.65 -14.81 27.12
C GLU A 7 10.49 -13.88 26.74
N ILE A 8 10.52 -13.27 25.55
CA ILE A 8 9.41 -12.46 25.03
C ILE A 8 8.16 -13.35 24.85
N ARG A 9 8.34 -14.58 24.35
CA ARG A 9 7.24 -15.54 24.16
C ARG A 9 6.63 -16.03 25.47
N LYS A 10 7.41 -16.08 26.56
CA LYS A 10 6.89 -16.42 27.89
C LYS A 10 6.18 -15.26 28.56
N ALA A 11 6.66 -14.02 28.39
CA ALA A 11 6.04 -12.83 28.96
C ALA A 11 4.66 -12.51 28.35
N LEU A 12 4.43 -12.89 27.08
CA LEU A 12 3.19 -12.63 26.34
C LEU A 12 2.21 -13.82 26.30
N ALA A 13 2.50 -14.90 27.03
CA ALA A 13 1.76 -16.15 26.94
C ALA A 13 0.34 -16.03 27.54
N GLY A 14 -0.67 -15.97 26.67
CA GLY A 14 -2.05 -16.26 27.02
C GLY A 14 -3.11 -15.77 26.03
N SER A 15 -2.88 -14.64 25.34
CA SER A 15 -3.83 -14.14 24.31
C SER A 15 -3.27 -13.08 23.35
N GLU A 16 -2.15 -12.42 23.70
CA GLU A 16 -1.53 -11.38 22.85
C GLU A 16 -0.55 -11.96 21.81
N LEU A 17 0.11 -13.08 22.12
CA LEU A 17 1.01 -13.76 21.19
C LEU A 17 0.35 -14.24 19.92
N GLU A 18 -0.87 -14.77 20.01
CA GLU A 18 -1.62 -15.25 18.85
C GLU A 18 -2.01 -14.09 17.91
N LYS A 19 -2.23 -12.88 18.47
CA LYS A 19 -2.43 -11.65 17.70
C LYS A 19 -1.14 -11.12 17.09
N LEU A 20 0.02 -11.33 17.74
CA LEU A 20 1.32 -10.90 17.24
C LEU A 20 1.85 -11.85 16.16
N ASP A 21 1.64 -13.16 16.29
CA ASP A 21 1.99 -14.15 15.25
C ASP A 21 1.15 -13.93 13.99
N ALA A 22 -0.14 -13.58 14.12
CA ALA A 22 -0.99 -13.17 13.00
C ALA A 22 -0.54 -11.85 12.32
N LEU A 23 0.24 -11.02 13.03
CA LEU A 23 0.85 -9.79 12.50
C LEU A 23 2.28 -10.01 11.98
N ALA A 24 2.92 -11.14 12.32
CA ALA A 24 4.28 -11.47 11.95
C ALA A 24 4.37 -12.20 10.60
N GLU A 25 3.29 -12.82 10.13
CA GLU A 25 3.20 -13.26 8.73
C GLU A 25 3.28 -12.03 7.82
N GLU A 26 4.37 -11.92 7.05
CA GLU A 26 4.48 -10.92 6.01
C GLU A 26 3.25 -11.02 5.10
N PRO A 27 2.37 -10.01 5.07
CA PRO A 27 1.21 -10.08 4.21
C PRO A 27 1.72 -10.20 2.78
N GLY A 28 1.38 -11.31 2.12
CA GLY A 28 1.76 -11.53 0.72
C GLY A 28 1.36 -10.33 -0.14
N MET A 29 2.01 -10.13 -1.28
CA MET A 29 1.80 -8.95 -2.14
C MET A 29 0.31 -8.65 -2.42
N TYR A 30 -0.51 -9.69 -2.58
CA TYR A 30 -1.97 -9.56 -2.72
C TYR A 30 -2.66 -9.03 -1.46
N ALA A 31 -2.27 -9.50 -0.27
CA ALA A 31 -2.79 -9.01 1.00
C ALA A 31 -2.42 -7.53 1.21
N MET A 32 -1.20 -7.10 0.84
CA MET A 32 -0.83 -5.68 0.85
C MET A 32 -1.71 -4.84 -0.08
N ILE A 33 -2.01 -5.32 -1.29
CA ILE A 33 -2.93 -4.63 -2.21
C ILE A 33 -4.33 -4.52 -1.59
N PHE A 34 -4.86 -5.59 -1.00
CA PHE A 34 -6.17 -5.56 -0.35
C PHE A 34 -6.20 -4.70 0.93
N ASP A 35 -5.07 -4.56 1.63
CA ASP A 35 -4.95 -3.71 2.82
C ASP A 35 -5.05 -2.22 2.49
N ILE A 36 -4.57 -1.80 1.30
CA ILE A 36 -4.78 -0.43 0.78
C ILE A 36 -6.28 -0.12 0.66
N PHE A 37 -7.09 -1.14 0.37
CA PHE A 37 -8.55 -1.08 0.35
C PHE A 37 -9.20 -1.37 1.70
N LYS A 38 -8.48 -1.39 2.83
CA LYS A 38 -9.04 -1.54 4.19
C LYS A 38 -8.78 -0.35 5.13
N GLY A 39 -7.93 0.62 4.75
CA GLY A 39 -7.59 1.80 5.56
C GLY A 39 -8.55 3.01 5.54
N LYS A 40 -8.20 4.08 6.26
CA LYS A 40 -8.97 5.35 6.29
C LYS A 40 -9.01 6.06 4.92
N MET A 41 -8.01 5.81 4.08
CA MET A 41 -7.89 6.36 2.72
C MET A 41 -8.56 5.51 1.63
N ARG A 42 -9.37 4.50 2.01
CA ARG A 42 -10.09 3.59 1.11
C ARG A 42 -10.79 4.27 -0.05
N PHE A 43 -11.60 5.29 0.26
CA PHE A 43 -12.36 6.02 -0.76
C PHE A 43 -11.45 6.76 -1.72
N TRP A 44 -10.35 7.31 -1.23
CA TRP A 44 -9.36 8.01 -2.05
C TRP A 44 -8.60 7.04 -2.97
N ASN A 45 -8.21 5.88 -2.45
CA ASN A 45 -7.57 4.83 -3.24
C ASN A 45 -8.51 4.24 -4.30
N LEU A 46 -9.79 4.04 -3.95
CA LEU A 46 -10.81 3.60 -4.90
C LEU A 46 -11.04 4.65 -5.99
N TYR A 47 -11.14 5.93 -5.61
CA TYR A 47 -11.24 7.04 -6.56
C TYR A 47 -10.05 7.08 -7.53
N ALA A 48 -8.83 6.97 -7.02
CA ALA A 48 -7.62 6.93 -7.85
C ALA A 48 -7.59 5.72 -8.79
N MET A 49 -8.08 4.55 -8.34
CA MET A 49 -8.20 3.36 -9.18
C MET A 49 -9.23 3.57 -10.30
N VAL A 50 -10.43 4.06 -9.98
CA VAL A 50 -11.46 4.36 -10.99
C VAL A 50 -10.94 5.38 -12.00
N LEU A 51 -10.29 6.44 -11.52
CA LEU A 51 -9.70 7.47 -12.38
C LEU A 51 -8.63 6.89 -13.32
N SER A 52 -7.81 5.95 -12.84
CA SER A 52 -6.83 5.25 -13.67
C SER A 52 -7.48 4.42 -14.78
N PHE A 53 -8.60 3.74 -14.48
CA PHE A 53 -9.37 3.00 -15.49
C PHE A 53 -10.01 3.93 -16.53
N VAL A 54 -10.55 5.07 -16.09
CA VAL A 54 -11.11 6.09 -17.00
C VAL A 54 -10.02 6.65 -17.91
N ALA A 55 -8.86 7.01 -17.36
CA ALA A 55 -7.73 7.52 -18.14
C ALA A 55 -7.19 6.48 -19.12
N PHE A 56 -7.17 5.20 -18.74
CA PHE A 56 -6.81 4.11 -19.64
C PHE A 56 -7.83 3.94 -20.78
N GLY A 57 -9.14 4.00 -20.49
CA GLY A 57 -10.19 3.99 -21.52
C GLY A 57 -10.07 5.18 -22.48
N PHE A 58 -9.77 6.36 -21.96
CA PHE A 58 -9.52 7.55 -22.76
C PHE A 58 -8.25 7.43 -23.62
N ALA A 59 -7.19 6.78 -23.11
CA ALA A 59 -5.99 6.47 -23.89
C ALA A 59 -6.30 5.53 -25.07
N LEU A 60 -7.15 4.51 -24.87
CA LEU A 60 -7.59 3.63 -25.95
C LEU A 60 -8.44 4.38 -26.99
N TRP A 61 -9.34 5.25 -26.54
CA TRP A 61 -10.19 6.03 -27.43
C TRP A 61 -9.40 7.04 -28.27
N THR A 62 -8.44 7.74 -27.66
CA THR A 62 -7.55 8.65 -28.39
C THR A 62 -6.63 7.90 -29.35
N GLY A 63 -6.13 6.73 -28.95
CA GLY A 63 -5.39 5.83 -29.84
C GLY A 63 -6.23 5.36 -31.04
N TRP A 64 -7.50 5.01 -30.84
CA TRP A 64 -8.39 4.63 -31.94
C TRP A 64 -8.63 5.77 -32.94
N ASN A 65 -8.90 6.99 -32.43
CA ASN A 65 -9.12 8.17 -33.27
C ASN A 65 -7.86 8.61 -34.02
N PHE A 66 -6.68 8.39 -33.42
CA PHE A 66 -5.39 8.64 -34.07
C PHE A 66 -5.23 7.86 -35.38
N PHE A 67 -5.65 6.59 -35.42
CA PHE A 67 -5.58 5.75 -36.62
C PHE A 67 -6.73 5.97 -37.62
N HIS A 68 -7.82 6.62 -37.21
CA HIS A 68 -9.01 6.86 -38.05
C HIS A 68 -9.06 8.24 -38.69
N THR A 69 -8.11 9.13 -38.38
CA THR A 69 -8.11 10.50 -38.88
C THR A 69 -7.03 10.71 -39.94
N ASP A 70 -7.42 11.18 -41.14
CA ASP A 70 -6.51 11.50 -42.24
C ASP A 70 -5.95 12.94 -42.17
N ASP A 71 -6.47 13.78 -41.26
CA ASP A 71 -5.98 15.14 -41.04
C ASP A 71 -4.78 15.15 -40.08
N ALA A 72 -3.62 15.58 -40.58
CA ALA A 72 -2.37 15.66 -39.82
C ALA A 72 -2.47 16.50 -38.54
N HIS A 73 -3.29 17.56 -38.53
CA HIS A 73 -3.47 18.41 -37.34
C HIS A 73 -4.24 17.66 -36.25
N MET A 74 -5.32 16.98 -36.62
CA MET A 74 -6.10 16.16 -35.69
C MET A 74 -5.31 14.95 -35.20
N MET A 75 -4.52 14.33 -36.06
CA MET A 75 -3.63 13.22 -35.71
C MET A 75 -2.61 13.65 -34.64
N ALA A 76 -2.00 14.83 -34.75
CA ALA A 76 -1.11 15.36 -33.72
C ALA A 76 -1.82 15.62 -32.38
N LEU A 77 -3.07 16.08 -32.41
CA LEU A 77 -3.87 16.35 -31.22
C LEU A 77 -4.25 15.04 -30.50
N TRP A 78 -4.72 14.04 -31.23
CA TRP A 78 -5.02 12.70 -30.69
C TRP A 78 -3.78 12.00 -30.16
N GLY A 79 -2.63 12.09 -30.86
CA GLY A 79 -1.36 11.52 -30.42
C GLY A 79 -0.84 12.17 -29.13
N THR A 80 -0.96 13.50 -29.02
CA THR A 80 -0.62 14.22 -27.79
C THR A 80 -1.56 13.85 -26.65
N GLY A 81 -2.86 13.76 -26.92
CA GLY A 81 -3.88 13.31 -25.96
C GLY A 81 -3.59 11.90 -25.44
N MET A 82 -3.21 10.97 -26.31
CA MET A 82 -2.80 9.62 -25.95
C MET A 82 -1.54 9.64 -25.05
N GLY A 83 -0.52 10.41 -25.42
CA GLY A 83 0.71 10.54 -24.65
C GLY A 83 0.47 11.08 -23.23
N VAL A 84 -0.30 12.16 -23.11
CA VAL A 84 -0.69 12.75 -21.82
C VAL A 84 -1.48 11.75 -20.97
N SER A 85 -2.40 11.00 -21.59
CA SER A 85 -3.23 10.01 -20.88
C SER A 85 -2.38 8.86 -20.32
N ILE A 86 -1.43 8.35 -21.11
CA ILE A 86 -0.51 7.30 -20.66
C ILE A 86 0.40 7.82 -19.55
N PHE A 87 0.92 9.04 -19.70
CA PHE A 87 1.75 9.67 -18.68
C PHE A 87 0.98 9.84 -17.36
N PHE A 88 -0.27 10.29 -17.44
CA PHE A 88 -1.16 10.44 -16.29
C PHE A 88 -1.42 9.10 -15.59
N VAL A 89 -1.71 8.02 -16.34
CA VAL A 89 -1.87 6.66 -15.78
C VAL A 89 -0.58 6.20 -15.10
N ALA A 90 0.59 6.46 -15.70
CA ALA A 90 1.88 6.09 -15.11
C ALA A 90 2.14 6.82 -13.78
N MET A 91 1.86 8.12 -13.72
CA MET A 91 1.98 8.90 -12.48
C MET A 91 1.03 8.40 -11.38
N LEU A 92 -0.24 8.09 -11.73
CA LEU A 92 -1.18 7.51 -10.77
C LEU A 92 -0.70 6.15 -10.24
N LYS A 93 -0.13 5.32 -11.13
CA LYS A 93 0.47 4.05 -10.72
C LYS A 93 1.62 4.27 -9.73
N MET A 94 2.53 5.19 -10.03
CA MET A 94 3.66 5.52 -9.15
C MET A 94 3.19 6.01 -7.78
N TRP A 95 2.17 6.87 -7.75
CA TRP A 95 1.55 7.33 -6.52
C TRP A 95 0.94 6.16 -5.71
N PHE A 96 0.28 5.21 -6.36
CA PHE A 96 -0.25 4.01 -5.70
C PHE A 96 0.84 3.16 -5.04
N TRP A 97 1.99 2.98 -5.72
CA TRP A 97 3.15 2.29 -5.13
C TRP A 97 3.71 3.03 -3.91
N MET A 98 3.77 4.36 -3.96
CA MET A 98 4.22 5.15 -2.81
C MET A 98 3.27 5.03 -1.61
N GLU A 99 1.95 5.06 -1.84
CA GLU A 99 0.98 4.90 -0.76
C GLU A 99 1.04 3.49 -0.14
N MET A 100 1.31 2.45 -0.95
CA MET A 100 1.57 1.10 -0.45
C MET A 100 2.80 1.05 0.45
N ASN A 101 3.93 1.60 0.00
CA ASN A 101 5.17 1.64 0.80
C ASN A 101 4.98 2.40 2.11
N LYS A 102 4.29 3.54 2.07
CA LYS A 102 3.94 4.32 3.26
C LYS A 102 3.12 3.51 4.26
N ASN A 103 2.12 2.75 3.79
CA ASN A 103 1.31 1.89 4.66
C ASN A 103 2.13 0.75 5.27
N THR A 104 3.04 0.14 4.52
CA THR A 104 3.98 -0.87 5.05
C THR A 104 4.87 -0.28 6.13
N VAL A 105 5.46 0.90 5.91
CA VAL A 105 6.29 1.59 6.91
C VAL A 105 5.51 1.90 8.19
N ILE A 106 4.27 2.40 8.07
CA ILE A 106 3.41 2.68 9.24
C ILE A 106 3.11 1.40 10.02
N ARG A 107 2.92 0.26 9.33
CA ARG A 107 2.69 -1.04 9.98
C ARG A 107 3.91 -1.47 10.78
N GLU A 108 5.11 -1.36 10.21
CA GLU A 108 6.36 -1.69 10.90
C GLU A 108 6.62 -0.77 12.10
N ILE A 109 6.35 0.54 11.99
CA ILE A 109 6.48 1.48 13.11
C ILE A 109 5.58 1.06 14.27
N LYS A 110 4.31 0.75 14.01
CA LYS A 110 3.37 0.28 15.04
C LYS A 110 3.82 -1.03 15.69
N ARG A 111 4.44 -1.92 14.92
CA ARG A 111 5.02 -3.17 15.44
C ARG A 111 6.14 -2.87 16.43
N VAL A 112 7.03 -1.92 16.11
CA VAL A 112 8.10 -1.47 17.00
C VAL A 112 7.54 -0.78 18.24
N GLU A 113 6.53 0.10 18.10
CA GLU A 113 5.87 0.75 19.24
C GLU A 113 5.29 -0.28 20.23
N LEU A 114 4.66 -1.34 19.72
CA LEU A 114 4.14 -2.44 20.55
C LEU A 114 5.26 -3.20 21.26
N GLN A 115 6.34 -3.53 20.56
CA GLN A 115 7.50 -4.20 21.19
C GLN A 115 8.13 -3.35 22.30
N MET A 116 8.24 -2.03 22.09
CA MET A 116 8.72 -1.11 23.12
C MET A 116 7.78 -1.03 24.32
N ALA A 117 6.46 -1.03 24.10
CA ALA A 117 5.47 -1.03 25.19
C ALA A 117 5.56 -2.31 26.04
N VAL A 118 5.72 -3.47 25.39
CA VAL A 118 5.91 -4.77 26.08
C VAL A 118 7.20 -4.75 26.90
N LEU A 119 8.31 -4.29 26.32
CA LEU A 119 9.59 -4.19 27.02
C LEU A 119 9.50 -3.25 28.24
N SER A 120 8.84 -2.09 28.08
CA SER A 120 8.65 -1.15 29.18
C SER A 120 7.85 -1.74 30.33
N ASN A 121 6.81 -2.54 30.04
CA ASN A 121 6.04 -3.21 31.07
C ASN A 121 6.85 -4.29 31.80
N ALA A 122 7.61 -5.12 31.06
CA ALA A 122 8.47 -6.14 31.66
C ALA A 122 9.55 -5.55 32.59
N LEU A 123 10.11 -4.39 32.23
CA LEU A 123 11.06 -3.68 33.09
C LEU A 123 10.40 -3.14 34.37
N ARG A 124 9.18 -2.60 34.28
CA ARG A 124 8.42 -2.12 35.46
C ARG A 124 8.07 -3.25 36.43
N GLU A 125 7.77 -4.44 35.93
CA GLU A 125 7.53 -5.62 36.78
C GLU A 125 8.80 -6.05 37.52
N LYS A 126 9.97 -5.95 36.89
CA LYS A 126 11.26 -6.24 37.54
C LYS A 126 11.68 -5.21 38.59
N GLU A 127 11.33 -3.93 38.43
CA GLU A 127 11.63 -2.90 39.44
C GLU A 127 10.67 -2.93 40.64
N GLY A 128 9.50 -3.57 40.48
CA GLY A 128 8.50 -3.76 41.54
C GLY A 128 8.66 -5.04 42.39
N GLN A 129 9.61 -5.92 42.04
CA GLN A 129 10.02 -7.11 42.80
C GLN A 129 11.35 -6.87 43.52
#